data_AF-A0A946B157-F1
#
_entry.id   AF-A0A946B157-F1
#
_cell.length_a   1.000
_cell.length_b   1.000
_cell.length_c   1.000
_cell.angle_alpha   90.00
_cell.angle_beta   90.00
_cell.angle_gamma   90.00
#
_symmetry.space_group_name_H-M   'P 1'
#
loop_
_entity.id
_entity.type
_entity.pdbx_description
1 polymer ?
#
loop_
_entity_poly.entity_id
_entity_poly.type
_entity_poly.pdbx_seq_one_letter_code
_entity_poly.pdbx_strand_id
1 'polypeptide(L)' 'KMLYAPDYAINAGGIINIAHEDRAAGTYDKAGALEAVGRIDDTLAEIFIRADATDTPTSVIADAMAEERLNED' A
#
# COMPACT_ATOMS: atom_id res chain seq x y z
N LYS A 1 12.91 20.09 -3.15
CA LYS A 1 12.06 19.12 -2.42
C LYS A 1 12.53 17.72 -2.81
N MET A 2 12.77 16.82 -1.85
CA MET A 2 13.04 15.41 -2.17
C MET A 2 11.73 14.64 -2.04
N LEU A 3 11.43 13.79 -3.03
CA LEU A 3 10.27 12.91 -2.98
C LEU A 3 10.67 11.63 -2.24
N TYR A 4 9.93 11.29 -1.18
CA TYR A 4 10.19 10.12 -0.36
C TYR A 4 8.98 9.19 -0.38
N ALA A 5 9.18 7.95 -0.82
CA ALA A 5 8.20 6.88 -0.68
C ALA A 5 8.26 6.31 0.75
N PRO A 6 7.14 6.27 1.50
CA PRO A 6 7.10 5.59 2.79
C PRO A 6 7.52 4.12 2.66
N ASP A 7 8.39 3.67 3.54
CA ASP A 7 9.01 2.34 3.50
C ASP A 7 7.97 1.22 3.59
N TYR A 8 7.04 1.31 4.53
CA TYR A 8 5.95 0.34 4.70
C TYR A 8 4.95 0.31 3.54
N ALA A 9 4.87 1.38 2.74
CA ALA A 9 4.05 1.40 1.54
C ALA A 9 4.78 0.76 0.34
N ILE A 10 6.04 1.15 0.09
CA ILE A 10 6.82 0.63 -1.05
C ILE A 10 7.19 -0.86 -0.87
N ASN A 11 7.43 -1.32 0.36
CA ASN A 11 7.84 -2.69 0.64
C ASN A 11 6.66 -3.67 0.91
N ALA A 12 5.41 -3.21 0.74
CA ALA A 12 4.20 -3.97 1.08
C ALA A 12 4.03 -5.28 0.28
N GLY A 13 4.75 -5.44 -0.84
CA GLY A 13 4.59 -6.57 -1.75
C GLY A 13 4.79 -7.94 -1.11
N GLY A 14 5.67 -8.06 -0.11
CA GLY A 14 5.86 -9.33 0.62
C GLY A 14 4.63 -9.74 1.43
N ILE A 15 4.00 -8.78 2.12
CA ILE A 15 2.79 -9.01 2.92
C ILE A 15 1.61 -9.31 1.99
N ILE A 16 1.47 -8.56 0.89
CA ILE A 16 0.46 -8.81 -0.13
C ILE A 16 0.60 -10.24 -0.67
N ASN A 17 1.82 -10.67 -1.02
CA ASN A 17 2.04 -12.01 -1.54
C ASN A 17 1.59 -13.11 -0.56
N ILE A 18 1.92 -12.96 0.73
CA ILE A 18 1.52 -13.90 1.78
C ILE A 18 -0.01 -13.90 1.98
N ALA A 19 -0.68 -12.76 1.80
CA ALA A 19 -2.14 -12.67 1.93
C ALA A 19 -2.89 -13.49 0.85
N HIS A 20 -2.24 -13.79 -0.27
CA HIS A 20 -2.77 -14.66 -1.33
C HIS A 20 -2.38 -16.15 -1.17
N GLU A 21 -1.75 -16.52 -0.05
CA GLU A 21 -1.50 -17.91 0.32
C GLU A 21 -2.63 -18.44 1.23
N ASP A 22 -3.40 -19.41 0.74
CA ASP A 22 -4.31 -20.18 1.58
C ASP A 22 -3.56 -21.36 2.19
N ARG A 23 -3.16 -21.19 3.45
CA ARG A 23 -2.43 -22.21 4.21
C ARG A 23 -3.25 -23.46 4.53
N ALA A 24 -4.58 -23.32 4.65
CA ALA A 24 -5.45 -24.45 4.99
C ALA A 24 -5.68 -25.34 3.76
N ALA A 25 -5.87 -24.72 2.59
CA ALA A 25 -6.03 -25.42 1.32
C ALA A 25 -4.69 -25.79 0.64
N GLY A 26 -3.58 -25.19 1.08
CA GLY A 26 -2.26 -25.39 0.46
C GLY A 26 -2.16 -24.77 -0.94
N THR A 27 -2.99 -23.77 -1.23
CA THR A 27 -3.07 -23.11 -2.54
C THR A 27 -2.52 -21.69 -2.49
N TYR A 28 -2.03 -21.21 -3.63
CA TYR A 28 -1.50 -19.85 -3.78
C TYR A 28 -2.06 -19.21 -5.06
N ASP A 29 -2.69 -18.05 -4.92
CA ASP A 29 -3.19 -17.27 -6.05
C ASP A 29 -2.12 -16.29 -6.55
N LYS A 30 -1.27 -16.78 -7.45
CA LYS A 30 -0.21 -15.98 -8.05
C LYS A 30 -0.75 -14.80 -8.87
N ALA A 31 -1.86 -14.97 -9.58
CA ALA A 31 -2.39 -13.94 -10.46
C ALA A 31 -2.94 -12.78 -9.63
N GLY A 32 -3.75 -13.08 -8.61
CA GLY A 32 -4.25 -12.08 -7.68
C GLY A 32 -3.12 -11.42 -6.88
N ALA A 33 -2.10 -12.17 -6.46
CA ALA A 33 -0.94 -11.60 -5.78
C ALA A 33 -0.21 -10.56 -6.65
N LEU A 34 0.07 -10.89 -7.92
CA LEU A 34 0.74 -9.96 -8.83
C LEU A 34 -0.13 -8.73 -9.15
N GLU A 35 -1.44 -8.92 -9.34
CA GLU A 35 -2.37 -7.81 -9.52
C GLU A 35 -2.39 -6.88 -8.30
N ALA A 36 -2.46 -7.45 -7.09
CA ALA A 36 -2.48 -6.70 -5.84
C ALA A 36 -1.17 -5.97 -5.56
N VAL A 37 -0.02 -6.60 -5.86
CA VAL A 37 1.29 -5.94 -5.80
C VAL A 37 1.38 -4.78 -6.80
N GLY A 38 0.74 -4.92 -7.97
CA GLY A 38 0.63 -3.86 -8.96
C GLY A 38 0.13 -2.55 -8.33
N ARG A 39 -0.98 -2.62 -7.57
CA ARG A 39 -1.65 -1.46 -6.93
C ARG A 39 -0.83 -0.70 -5.88
N ILE A 40 0.39 -1.12 -5.58
CA ILE A 40 1.33 -0.31 -4.79
C ILE A 40 1.63 1.02 -5.51
N ASP A 41 1.65 1.01 -6.85
CA ASP A 41 1.86 2.22 -7.65
C ASP A 41 0.77 3.28 -7.41
N ASP A 42 -0.49 2.88 -7.45
CA ASP A 42 -1.66 3.72 -7.20
C ASP A 42 -1.63 4.26 -5.77
N THR A 43 -1.27 3.42 -4.80
CA THR A 43 -1.19 3.81 -3.39
C THR A 43 -0.13 4.88 -3.17
N LEU A 44 1.06 4.71 -3.76
CA LEU A 44 2.13 5.71 -3.68
C LEU A 44 1.77 6.99 -4.43
N ALA A 45 1.13 6.89 -5.59
CA ALA A 45 0.66 8.05 -6.35
C ALA A 45 -0.34 8.88 -5.52
N GLU A 46 -1.29 8.23 -4.86
CA GLU A 46 -2.25 8.89 -3.97
C GLU A 46 -1.54 9.59 -2.79
N ILE A 47 -0.59 8.92 -2.14
CA ILE A 47 0.22 9.52 -1.06
C ILE A 47 0.94 10.78 -1.56
N PHE A 48 1.58 10.73 -2.73
CA PHE A 48 2.33 11.85 -3.27
C PHE A 48 1.44 13.03 -3.65
N ILE A 49 0.30 12.76 -4.27
CA ILE A 49 -0.67 13.79 -4.66
C ILE A 49 -1.22 14.50 -3.41
N ARG A 50 -1.66 13.74 -2.40
CA ARG A 50 -2.20 14.31 -1.15
C ARG A 50 -1.12 15.10 -0.39
N ALA A 51 0.09 14.55 -0.28
CA ALA A 51 1.22 15.20 0.39
C ALA A 51 1.60 16.54 -0.26
N ASP A 52 1.56 16.63 -1.59
CA ASP A 52 1.84 17.87 -2.30
C ASP A 52 0.70 18.89 -2.13
N ALA A 53 -0.56 18.43 -2.18
CA ALA A 53 -1.74 19.29 -2.03
C ALA A 53 -1.87 19.91 -0.63
N THR A 54 -1.43 19.21 0.42
CA THR A 54 -1.55 19.66 1.81
C THR A 54 -0.24 20.15 2.43
N ASP A 55 0.85 20.23 1.66
CA ASP A 55 2.21 20.52 2.13
C ASP A 55 2.60 19.71 3.39
N THR A 56 2.29 18.41 3.36
CA THR A 56 2.46 17.49 4.50
C THR A 56 3.44 16.38 4.15
N PRO A 57 4.26 15.85 5.08
CA PRO A 57 5.14 14.73 4.81
C PRO A 57 4.39 13.49 4.30
N THR A 58 4.99 12.75 3.36
CA THR A 58 4.38 11.55 2.77
C THR A 58 4.09 10.45 3.79
N SER A 59 4.90 10.33 4.84
CA SER A 59 4.65 9.39 5.94
C SER A 59 3.37 9.71 6.71
N VAL A 60 3.12 11.00 7.00
CA VAL A 60 1.92 11.43 7.72
C VAL A 60 0.67 11.18 6.86
N ILE A 61 0.75 11.43 5.56
CA ILE A 61 -0.33 11.11 4.63
C ILE A 61 -0.58 9.61 4.56
N ALA A 62 0.47 8.80 4.50
CA ALA A 62 0.33 7.35 4.44
C ALA A 62 -0.27 6.77 5.73
N ASP A 63 0.08 7.30 6.90
CA ASP A 63 -0.54 6.94 8.17
C ASP A 63 -2.03 7.32 8.19
N ALA A 64 -2.38 8.55 7.80
CA ALA A 64 -3.77 8.99 7.72
C ALA A 64 -4.60 8.16 6.74
N MET A 65 -4.05 7.83 5.57
CA MET A 65 -4.69 6.97 4.58
C MET A 65 -4.91 5.54 5.08
N ALA A 66 -4.01 5.02 5.93
CA ALA A 66 -4.18 3.73 6.57
C ALA A 66 -5.28 3.78 7.64
N GLU A 67 -5.31 4.84 8.46
CA GLU A 67 -6.37 5.06 9.45
C GLU A 67 -7.74 5.22 8.79
N GLU A 68 -7.85 5.95 7.67
CA GLU A 68 -9.09 6.07 6.89
C GLU A 68 -9.62 4.68 6.49
N ARG A 69 -8.78 3.84 5.88
CA ARG A 69 -9.15 2.49 5.42
C ARG A 69 -9.52 1.54 6.56
N LEU A 70 -8.92 1.69 7.74
CA LEU A 70 -9.22 0.85 8.91
C LEU A 70 -10.52 1.26 9.62
N ASN A 71 -10.96 2.50 9.43
CA ASN A 71 -12.19 3.05 10.02
C ASN A 71 -13.36 3.10 9.02
N GLU A 72 -13.18 2.61 7.79
CA GLU A 72 -14.28 2.38 6.85
C GLU A 72 -15.07 1.14 7.29
N ASP A 73 -16.35 1.33 7.64
CA ASP A 73 -17.32 0.31 8.06
C ASP A 73 -17.77 -0.64 6.91
#